data_AF-A0A7G2J0D5-F1
#
_entry.id   AF-A0A7G2J0D5-F1
#
_cell.length_a   1.000
_cell.length_b   1.000
_cell.length_c   1.000
_cell.angle_alpha   90.00
_cell.angle_beta   90.00
_cell.angle_gamma   90.00
#
_symmetry.space_group_name_H-M   'P 1'
#
loop_
_entity.id
_entity.type
_entity.pdbx_description
1 polymer ?
#
loop_
_entity_poly.entity_id
_entity_poly.type
_entity_poly.pdbx_seq_one_letter_code
_entity_poly.pdbx_strand_id
1 'polypeptide(L)'
;MPEQVDIFYEGWGEKWLWGKLVSSSALTGRPLIAFEYSEDARRKGLELSRLRLPLNGPRLRRDFPAHQLGLPGPVYDSLPDGWGMLLMDRLFKRRGLNAARIGPLERLTWVGNNAMGAMTFRPFQSDAETLSKEDVPLEQLASEVQEVLSGEGGEFLQKLLQMGGSPQGARPKALLYRDSVTSKFTTAPLPGSESWLIKFPARHEHAEVCAIEAVYAECLRQCGITTPDTAYFNLPDGQAAFATRRFDRDQSVRIPMQSLAAFTGANYQIPGALDYRDFLRATQICTNDVREKAKAFERVVFNVAFNNRDDHPKKLCLFNVSRRKLDFGSGLRRDLVRRTRRVSPNGRAGRSAGYRKKAPAAAWRTGS
;
A
#
# COMPACT_ATOMS: atom_id res chain seq x y z
N MET A 1 -11.09 7.93 25.87
CA MET A 1 -11.13 7.38 24.50
C MET A 1 -12.01 8.31 23.66
N PRO A 2 -11.65 8.65 22.41
CA PRO A 2 -12.47 9.53 21.59
C PRO A 2 -13.80 8.86 21.25
N GLU A 3 -14.91 9.54 21.54
CA GLU A 3 -16.26 9.10 21.16
C GLU A 3 -16.57 9.41 19.69
N GLN A 4 -15.81 10.33 19.09
CA GLN A 4 -15.94 10.72 17.69
C GLN A 4 -14.57 10.91 17.03
N VAL A 5 -14.47 10.50 15.76
CA VAL A 5 -13.35 10.82 14.87
C VAL A 5 -13.89 11.34 13.55
N ASP A 6 -13.45 12.52 13.15
CA ASP A 6 -13.74 13.12 11.86
C ASP A 6 -12.77 12.57 10.81
N ILE A 7 -13.31 12.22 9.65
CA ILE A 7 -12.57 11.72 8.49
C ILE A 7 -12.54 12.84 7.46
N PHE A 8 -11.35 13.29 7.09
CA PHE A 8 -11.14 14.29 6.05
C PHE A 8 -10.69 13.62 4.76
N TYR A 9 -11.22 14.11 3.65
CA TYR A 9 -10.61 13.90 2.34
C TYR A 9 -9.52 14.96 2.19
N GLU A 10 -8.30 14.51 1.92
CA GLU A 10 -7.13 15.32 1.61
C GLU A 10 -6.46 14.70 0.38
N GLY A 11 -6.99 14.96 -0.80
CA GLY A 11 -6.57 14.32 -2.04
C GLY A 11 -6.61 15.29 -3.21
N TRP A 12 -5.68 15.17 -4.15
CA TRP A 12 -5.57 16.06 -5.30
C TRP A 12 -5.50 17.55 -4.93
N GLY A 13 -4.88 17.86 -3.78
CA GLY A 13 -4.71 19.24 -3.29
C GLY A 13 -5.95 19.84 -2.63
N GLU A 14 -7.07 19.14 -2.57
CA GLU A 14 -8.24 19.59 -1.81
C GLU A 14 -8.23 19.01 -0.38
N LYS A 15 -8.79 19.75 0.57
CA LYS A 15 -9.08 19.27 1.92
C LYS A 15 -10.48 19.64 2.38
N TRP A 16 -11.29 18.66 2.79
CA TRP A 16 -12.65 18.89 3.29
C TRP A 16 -13.14 17.70 4.14
N LEU A 17 -14.16 17.94 4.96
CA LEU A 17 -14.71 16.90 5.86
C LEU A 17 -15.46 15.86 5.03
N TRP A 18 -15.03 14.60 5.05
CA TRP A 18 -15.68 13.52 4.30
C TRP A 18 -16.81 12.86 5.08
N GLY A 19 -16.62 12.67 6.38
CA GLY A 19 -17.62 12.07 7.24
C GLY A 19 -17.13 11.94 8.68
N LYS A 20 -17.95 11.32 9.51
CA LYS A 20 -17.70 11.18 10.95
C LYS A 20 -17.90 9.74 11.38
N LEU A 21 -17.03 9.27 12.25
CA LEU A 21 -17.22 8.05 13.03
C LEU A 21 -17.64 8.43 14.43
N VAL A 22 -18.66 7.75 14.95
CA VAL A 22 -19.13 7.90 16.33
C VAL A 22 -19.14 6.52 16.97
N SER A 23 -18.56 6.40 18.16
CA SER A 23 -18.59 5.20 18.97
C SER A 23 -19.50 5.42 20.17
N SER A 24 -20.49 4.56 20.36
CA SER A 24 -21.39 4.61 21.52
C SER A 24 -21.66 3.21 22.07
N SER A 25 -21.67 3.09 23.39
CA SER A 25 -22.07 1.87 24.11
C SER A 25 -23.53 1.91 24.58
N ALA A 26 -24.25 3.02 24.38
CA ALA A 26 -25.55 3.28 24.99
C ALA A 26 -26.64 2.27 24.59
N LEU A 27 -26.54 1.67 23.40
CA LEU A 27 -27.57 0.78 22.85
C LEU A 27 -27.38 -0.70 23.20
N THR A 28 -26.14 -1.16 23.38
CA THR A 28 -25.84 -2.61 23.50
C THR A 28 -24.96 -2.95 24.70
N GLY A 29 -24.48 -1.95 25.45
CA GLY A 29 -23.44 -2.13 26.47
C GLY A 29 -22.05 -2.40 25.88
N ARG A 30 -21.93 -2.65 24.56
CA ARG A 30 -20.68 -2.80 23.82
C ARG A 30 -20.48 -1.60 22.90
N PRO A 31 -19.23 -1.14 22.67
CA PRO A 31 -18.96 -0.06 21.73
C PRO A 31 -19.44 -0.42 20.31
N LEU A 32 -20.45 0.28 19.83
CA LEU A 32 -20.90 0.22 18.44
C LEU A 32 -20.38 1.45 17.71
N ILE A 33 -19.75 1.22 16.56
CA ILE A 33 -19.25 2.29 15.69
C ILE A 33 -20.26 2.53 14.58
N ALA A 34 -20.64 3.79 14.43
CA ALA A 34 -21.47 4.28 13.36
C ALA A 34 -20.69 5.26 12.49
N PHE A 35 -21.08 5.36 11.22
CA PHE A 35 -20.51 6.29 10.26
C PHE A 35 -21.60 7.15 9.64
N GLU A 36 -21.32 8.43 9.47
CA GLU A 36 -22.19 9.37 8.75
C GLU A 36 -21.37 10.21 7.75
N TYR A 37 -21.89 10.34 6.52
CA TYR A 37 -21.33 11.25 5.53
C TYR A 37 -21.60 12.71 5.91
N SER A 38 -20.62 13.58 5.67
CA SER A 38 -20.83 15.01 5.78
C SER A 38 -21.72 15.56 4.66
N GLU A 39 -22.25 16.76 4.86
CA GLU A 39 -22.93 17.51 3.79
C GLU A 39 -21.99 17.86 2.63
N ASP A 40 -20.70 18.08 2.91
CA ASP A 40 -19.68 18.32 1.87
C ASP A 40 -19.52 17.11 0.94
N ALA A 41 -19.50 15.90 1.50
CA ALA A 41 -19.42 14.66 0.73
C ALA A 41 -20.64 14.48 -0.17
N ARG A 42 -21.83 14.77 0.34
CA ARG A 42 -23.10 14.73 -0.41
C ARG A 42 -23.10 15.74 -1.55
N ARG A 43 -22.70 16.99 -1.27
CA ARG A 43 -22.62 18.07 -2.27
C ARG A 43 -21.60 17.76 -3.37
N LYS A 44 -20.44 17.21 -3.02
CA LYS A 44 -19.39 16.82 -3.97
C LYS A 44 -19.68 15.51 -4.71
N GLY A 45 -20.62 14.70 -4.22
CA GLY A 45 -20.94 13.40 -4.81
C GLY A 45 -19.82 12.37 -4.68
N LEU A 46 -18.92 12.50 -3.68
CA LEU A 46 -17.77 11.61 -3.50
C LEU A 46 -17.98 10.61 -2.35
N GLU A 47 -18.11 9.34 -2.71
CA GLU A 47 -18.31 8.22 -1.80
C GLU A 47 -16.99 7.69 -1.23
N LEU A 48 -16.98 7.34 0.07
CA LEU A 48 -15.87 6.53 0.63
C LEU A 48 -15.81 5.16 -0.04
N SER A 49 -16.94 4.53 -0.37
CA SER A 49 -16.94 3.27 -1.10
C SER A 49 -18.21 3.18 -1.94
N ARG A 50 -18.06 3.22 -3.26
CA ARG A 50 -19.19 3.11 -4.18
C ARG A 50 -19.97 1.80 -4.04
N LEU A 51 -19.26 0.70 -3.73
CA LEU A 51 -19.87 -0.63 -3.65
C LEU A 51 -20.56 -0.88 -2.31
N ARG A 52 -19.99 -0.39 -1.21
CA ARG A 52 -20.41 -0.76 0.16
C ARG A 52 -20.99 0.39 0.98
N LEU A 53 -20.66 1.64 0.62
CA LEU A 53 -21.12 2.85 1.30
C LEU A 53 -21.56 3.92 0.29
N PRO A 54 -22.61 3.67 -0.54
CA PRO A 54 -23.06 4.68 -1.49
C PRO A 54 -23.72 5.87 -0.78
N LEU A 55 -23.65 7.07 -1.34
CA LEU A 55 -24.16 8.31 -0.71
C LEU A 55 -25.67 8.30 -0.48
N ASN A 56 -26.42 7.58 -1.34
CA ASN A 56 -27.87 7.48 -1.34
C ASN A 56 -28.45 6.45 -0.34
N GLY A 57 -27.62 5.74 0.42
CA GLY A 57 -28.11 4.86 1.48
C GLY A 57 -28.46 5.62 2.78
N PRO A 58 -28.70 4.90 3.90
CA PRO A 58 -29.07 5.50 5.19
C PRO A 58 -28.13 6.63 5.64
N ARG A 59 -28.63 7.63 6.38
CA ARG A 59 -27.79 8.72 6.92
C ARG A 59 -26.73 8.17 7.88
N LEU A 60 -27.17 7.38 8.86
CA LEU A 60 -26.29 6.71 9.82
C LEU A 60 -26.08 5.25 9.40
N ARG A 61 -24.81 4.87 9.17
CA ARG A 61 -24.38 3.51 8.81
C ARG A 61 -23.82 2.81 10.03
N ARG A 62 -24.19 1.55 10.23
CA ARG A 62 -23.84 0.73 11.40
C ARG A 62 -23.52 -0.69 10.94
N ASP A 63 -23.20 -1.57 11.89
CA ASP A 63 -23.06 -3.02 11.67
C ASP A 63 -21.96 -3.39 10.67
N PHE A 64 -20.87 -2.64 10.71
CA PHE A 64 -19.68 -2.95 9.94
C PHE A 64 -19.05 -4.28 10.42
N PRO A 65 -18.40 -5.04 9.51
CA PRO A 65 -17.87 -6.36 9.85
C PRO A 65 -16.87 -6.36 11.00
N ALA A 66 -16.93 -7.39 11.84
CA ALA A 66 -16.02 -7.56 12.97
C ALA A 66 -14.54 -7.68 12.54
N HIS A 67 -14.27 -8.32 11.39
CA HIS A 67 -12.91 -8.39 10.84
C HIS A 67 -12.35 -7.04 10.39
N GLN A 68 -13.20 -6.01 10.27
CA GLN A 68 -12.83 -4.62 10.00
C GLN A 68 -12.88 -3.76 11.28
N LEU A 69 -12.90 -4.39 12.46
CA LEU A 69 -13.00 -3.72 13.77
C LEU A 69 -14.24 -2.83 13.89
N GLY A 70 -15.33 -3.16 13.19
CA GLY A 70 -16.53 -2.33 13.17
C GLY A 70 -16.36 -0.99 12.44
N LEU A 71 -15.32 -0.83 11.61
CA LEU A 71 -15.11 0.34 10.78
C LEU A 71 -15.59 0.13 9.33
N PRO A 72 -15.94 1.21 8.61
CA PRO A 72 -16.05 1.16 7.15
C PRO A 72 -14.74 0.62 6.53
N GLY A 73 -14.86 -0.26 5.53
CA GLY A 73 -13.70 -0.89 4.88
C GLY A 73 -12.55 0.06 4.52
N PRO A 74 -12.80 1.19 3.83
CA PRO A 74 -11.76 2.18 3.52
C PRO A 74 -11.07 2.82 4.74
N VAL A 75 -11.79 2.98 5.84
CA VAL A 75 -11.23 3.55 7.07
C VAL A 75 -10.40 2.48 7.80
N TYR A 76 -10.89 1.25 7.84
CA TYR A 76 -10.12 0.11 8.34
C TYR A 76 -8.81 -0.08 7.55
N ASP A 77 -8.84 0.11 6.23
CA ASP A 77 -7.67 0.01 5.36
C ASP A 77 -6.58 1.05 5.66
N SER A 78 -6.95 2.14 6.34
CA SER A 78 -6.01 3.18 6.80
C SER A 78 -5.29 2.81 8.10
N LEU A 79 -5.80 1.82 8.85
CA LEU A 79 -5.12 1.35 10.06
C LEU A 79 -3.88 0.52 9.70
N PRO A 80 -2.83 0.58 10.54
CA PRO A 80 -1.72 -0.34 10.42
C PRO A 80 -2.16 -1.80 10.50
N ASP A 81 -1.36 -2.71 9.97
CA ASP A 81 -1.44 -4.14 10.25
C ASP A 81 -0.15 -4.65 10.92
N GLY A 82 -0.07 -5.95 11.20
CA GLY A 82 1.11 -6.69 11.67
C GLY A 82 2.16 -5.85 12.41
N TRP A 83 3.16 -5.39 11.66
CA TRP A 83 4.25 -4.54 12.16
C TRP A 83 3.78 -3.21 12.75
N GLY A 84 2.97 -2.44 12.03
CA GLY A 84 2.51 -1.14 12.52
C GLY A 84 1.63 -1.27 13.76
N MET A 85 0.78 -2.31 13.83
CA MET A 85 -0.04 -2.59 15.02
C MET A 85 0.83 -2.97 16.23
N LEU A 86 1.87 -3.79 16.00
CA LEU A 86 2.87 -4.10 17.02
C LEU A 86 3.55 -2.84 17.56
N LEU A 87 3.98 -1.92 16.68
CA LEU A 87 4.62 -0.67 17.10
C LEU A 87 3.67 0.19 17.95
N MET A 88 2.40 0.35 17.52
CA MET A 88 1.39 1.07 18.29
C MET A 88 1.16 0.46 19.66
N ASP A 89 0.97 -0.86 19.73
CA ASP A 89 0.68 -1.54 20.99
C ASP A 89 1.83 -1.46 21.99
N ARG A 90 3.07 -1.52 21.50
CA ARG A 90 4.26 -1.31 22.33
C ARG A 90 4.35 0.12 22.84
N LEU A 91 4.05 1.11 21.98
CA LEU A 91 4.05 2.51 22.40
C LEU A 91 3.00 2.75 23.49
N PHE A 92 1.80 2.19 23.34
CA PHE A 92 0.75 2.25 24.34
C PHE A 92 1.19 1.64 25.67
N LYS A 93 1.76 0.43 25.65
CA LYS A 93 2.30 -0.21 26.85
C LYS A 93 3.37 0.65 27.53
N ARG A 94 4.28 1.26 26.77
CA ARG A 94 5.33 2.16 27.30
C ARG A 94 4.74 3.39 27.98
N ARG A 95 3.60 3.89 27.49
CA ARG A 95 2.83 4.99 28.10
C ARG A 95 1.92 4.55 29.25
N GLY A 96 2.04 3.31 29.73
CA GLY A 96 1.19 2.77 30.80
C GLY A 96 -0.25 2.47 30.37
N LEU A 97 -0.55 2.49 29.07
CA LEU A 97 -1.86 2.19 28.54
C LEU A 97 -2.01 0.69 28.24
N ASN A 98 -3.19 0.14 28.54
CA ASN A 98 -3.51 -1.23 28.18
C ASN A 98 -3.96 -1.30 26.70
N ALA A 99 -3.06 -1.75 25.82
CA ALA A 99 -3.33 -1.89 24.38
C ALA A 99 -4.59 -2.72 24.05
N ALA A 100 -4.95 -3.70 24.89
CA ALA A 100 -6.16 -4.51 24.70
C ALA A 100 -7.45 -3.73 24.92
N ARG A 101 -7.39 -2.59 25.62
CA ARG A 101 -8.52 -1.68 25.82
C ARG A 101 -8.59 -0.58 24.76
N ILE A 102 -7.59 -0.45 23.89
CA ILE A 102 -7.52 0.64 22.91
C ILE A 102 -8.28 0.26 21.63
N GLY A 103 -9.39 0.97 21.44
CA GLY A 103 -10.32 0.78 20.33
C GLY A 103 -9.84 1.40 19.01
N PRO A 104 -10.52 1.10 17.90
CA PRO A 104 -10.12 1.56 16.57
C PRO A 104 -10.16 3.08 16.40
N LEU A 105 -11.14 3.79 16.97
CA LEU A 105 -11.19 5.26 16.89
C LEU A 105 -9.95 5.90 17.54
N GLU A 106 -9.53 5.40 18.69
CA GLU A 106 -8.31 5.89 19.35
C GLU A 106 -7.09 5.64 18.47
N ARG A 107 -6.98 4.46 17.86
CA ARG A 107 -5.91 4.15 16.90
C ARG A 107 -5.90 5.09 15.69
N LEU A 108 -7.06 5.49 15.19
CA LEU A 108 -7.16 6.47 14.10
C LEU A 108 -6.61 7.85 14.49
N THR A 109 -6.72 8.25 15.77
CA THR A 109 -6.11 9.52 16.23
C THR A 109 -4.57 9.48 16.22
N TRP A 110 -3.99 8.29 16.33
CA TRP A 110 -2.55 8.07 16.19
C TRP A 110 -2.11 7.97 14.73
N VAL A 111 -2.94 7.40 13.86
CA VAL A 111 -2.72 7.44 12.41
C VAL A 111 -2.75 8.89 11.91
N GLY A 112 -3.75 9.66 12.35
CA GLY A 112 -3.84 11.10 12.10
C GLY A 112 -3.68 11.46 10.63
N ASN A 113 -2.59 12.17 10.31
CA ASN A 113 -2.26 12.62 8.96
C ASN A 113 -1.40 11.60 8.17
N ASN A 114 -0.95 10.51 8.76
CA ASN A 114 0.06 9.62 8.17
C ASN A 114 -0.52 8.44 7.37
N ALA A 115 -1.85 8.34 7.24
CA ALA A 115 -2.50 7.29 6.46
C ALA A 115 -2.04 7.26 4.99
N MET A 116 -2.07 6.07 4.39
CA MET A 116 -1.93 5.92 2.95
C MET A 116 -3.14 6.54 2.23
N GLY A 117 -2.91 6.97 1.00
CA GLY A 117 -3.93 7.62 0.19
C GLY A 117 -4.28 9.01 0.73
N ALA A 118 -5.56 9.37 0.57
CA ALA A 118 -6.07 10.71 0.79
C ALA A 118 -6.86 10.89 2.09
N MET A 119 -6.92 9.90 2.97
CA MET A 119 -7.65 10.06 4.24
C MET A 119 -6.76 10.67 5.31
N THR A 120 -7.32 11.58 6.10
CA THR A 120 -6.72 12.05 7.36
C THR A 120 -7.78 12.06 8.45
N PHE A 121 -7.35 11.90 9.70
CA PHE A 121 -8.24 11.70 10.85
C PHE A 121 -8.06 12.81 11.90
N ARG A 122 -9.16 13.27 12.49
CA ARG A 122 -9.16 14.25 13.58
C ARG A 122 -10.06 13.83 14.75
N PRO A 123 -9.71 14.15 16.01
CA PRO A 123 -8.44 14.76 16.42
C PRO A 123 -7.28 13.79 16.17
N PHE A 124 -6.07 14.32 16.00
CA PHE A 124 -4.85 13.53 16.03
C PHE A 124 -4.02 13.94 17.25
N GLN A 125 -3.16 13.04 17.73
CA GLN A 125 -2.33 13.30 18.91
C GLN A 125 -1.26 14.35 18.59
N SER A 126 -1.05 15.34 19.46
CA SER A 126 -0.03 16.40 19.28
C SER A 126 1.38 15.84 19.07
N ASP A 127 1.70 14.75 19.77
CA ASP A 127 3.00 14.06 19.68
C ASP A 127 3.20 13.33 18.34
N ALA A 128 2.17 13.28 17.48
CA ALA A 128 2.29 12.78 16.11
C ALA A 128 2.87 13.85 15.16
N GLU A 129 3.01 15.10 15.60
CA GLU A 129 3.59 16.17 14.82
C GLU A 129 5.02 16.49 15.27
N THR A 130 5.91 16.55 14.27
CA THR A 130 7.32 16.96 14.35
C THR A 130 8.31 15.83 14.66
N LEU A 131 8.64 15.06 13.62
CA LEU A 131 10.00 14.56 13.54
C LEU A 131 10.90 15.75 13.22
N SER A 132 11.90 16.00 14.07
CA SER A 132 13.07 16.80 13.68
C SER A 132 13.62 16.23 12.38
N LYS A 133 13.98 17.12 11.45
CA LYS A 133 14.67 16.72 10.23
C LYS A 133 16.00 16.09 10.64
N GLU A 134 16.11 14.78 10.41
CA GLU A 134 17.33 14.03 10.66
C GLU A 134 17.65 13.19 9.43
N ASP A 135 18.92 13.19 9.03
CA ASP A 135 19.43 12.22 8.07
C ASP A 135 19.33 10.84 8.72
N VAL A 136 18.83 9.85 7.97
CA VAL A 136 18.64 8.48 8.44
C VAL A 136 19.55 7.54 7.65
N PRO A 137 20.70 7.12 8.22
CA PRO A 137 21.49 6.04 7.65
C PRO A 137 20.68 4.73 7.68
N LEU A 138 20.56 4.05 6.54
CA LEU A 138 19.73 2.84 6.45
C LEU A 138 20.28 1.68 7.28
N GLU A 139 21.60 1.59 7.45
CA GLU A 139 22.26 0.58 8.28
C GLU A 139 21.88 0.77 9.76
N GLN A 140 21.89 2.01 10.24
CA GLN A 140 21.44 2.35 11.59
C GLN A 140 19.96 2.01 11.77
N LEU A 141 19.09 2.45 10.85
CA LEU A 141 17.66 2.15 10.88
C LEU A 141 17.39 0.64 10.86
N ALA A 142 18.17 -0.14 10.10
CA ALA A 142 18.06 -1.59 10.09
C ALA A 142 18.42 -2.20 11.45
N SER A 143 19.50 -1.75 12.09
CA SER A 143 19.89 -2.19 13.43
C SER A 143 18.79 -1.89 14.45
N GLU A 144 18.27 -0.67 14.46
CA GLU A 144 17.21 -0.25 15.38
C GLU A 144 15.90 -1.03 15.14
N VAL A 145 15.58 -1.36 13.88
CA VAL A 145 14.47 -2.26 13.55
C VAL A 145 14.69 -3.66 14.12
N GLN A 146 15.90 -4.20 14.08
CA GLN A 146 16.21 -5.50 14.66
C GLN A 146 16.12 -5.50 16.19
N GLU A 147 16.54 -4.42 16.86
CA GLU A 147 16.33 -4.25 18.31
C GLU A 147 14.84 -4.26 18.66
N VAL A 148 14.02 -3.54 17.88
CA VAL A 148 12.56 -3.59 18.08
C VAL A 148 12.04 -5.01 17.83
N LEU A 149 12.56 -5.76 16.86
CA LEU A 149 12.18 -7.16 16.69
C LEU A 149 12.64 -8.08 17.82
N SER A 150 13.76 -7.78 18.50
CA SER A 150 14.25 -8.53 19.67
C SER A 150 13.41 -8.26 20.92
N GLY A 151 12.68 -7.14 20.95
CA GLY A 151 11.92 -6.67 22.12
C GLY A 151 12.62 -5.53 22.87
N GLU A 152 13.79 -5.12 22.37
CA GLU A 152 14.59 -3.99 22.85
C GLU A 152 14.24 -2.72 22.03
N GLY A 153 14.94 -1.59 22.22
CA GLY A 153 14.78 -0.41 21.33
C GLY A 153 13.61 0.53 21.65
N GLY A 154 13.30 0.74 22.93
CA GLY A 154 12.14 1.55 23.37
C GLY A 154 12.14 3.01 22.88
N GLU A 155 13.30 3.67 22.82
CA GLU A 155 13.41 5.09 22.44
C GLU A 155 13.09 5.34 20.95
N PHE A 156 13.59 4.48 20.07
CA PHE A 156 13.38 4.58 18.64
C PHE A 156 11.98 4.16 18.18
N LEU A 157 11.21 3.49 19.05
CA LEU A 157 9.84 3.04 18.78
C LEU A 157 8.89 4.18 18.39
N GLN A 158 8.97 5.32 19.06
CA GLN A 158 8.12 6.48 18.75
C GLN A 158 8.46 7.05 17.37
N LYS A 159 9.76 7.14 17.07
CA LYS A 159 10.28 7.58 15.77
C LYS A 159 9.83 6.64 14.66
N LEU A 160 9.92 5.31 14.85
CA LEU A 160 9.41 4.31 13.89
C LEU A 160 7.90 4.43 13.64
N LEU A 161 7.11 4.68 14.68
CA LEU A 161 5.67 4.84 14.51
C LEU A 161 5.34 6.09 13.69
N GLN A 162 6.05 7.20 13.92
CA GLN A 162 5.92 8.44 13.16
C GLN A 162 6.45 8.32 11.73
N MET A 163 7.53 7.56 11.52
CA MET A 163 8.00 7.12 10.22
C MET A 163 7.05 6.08 9.61
N GLY A 164 5.84 5.88 10.14
CA GLY A 164 4.82 5.06 9.54
C GLY A 164 5.05 3.57 9.73
N GLY A 165 4.36 3.03 10.73
CA GLY A 165 3.87 1.65 10.66
C GLY A 165 2.93 1.54 9.46
N SER A 166 3.47 1.26 8.27
CA SER A 166 2.64 1.30 7.06
C SER A 166 1.54 0.23 7.10
N PRO A 167 0.38 0.50 6.46
CA PRO A 167 -0.85 -0.26 6.62
C PRO A 167 -0.83 -1.71 6.13
N GLN A 168 0.26 -2.20 5.53
CA GLN A 168 0.22 -3.43 4.72
C GLN A 168 1.42 -4.36 4.90
N GLY A 169 1.25 -5.52 5.54
CA GLY A 169 2.21 -6.62 5.68
C GLY A 169 2.88 -6.76 7.06
N ALA A 170 3.31 -7.99 7.38
CA ALA A 170 3.96 -8.34 8.65
C ALA A 170 5.42 -7.88 8.75
N ARG A 171 6.08 -7.55 7.63
CA ARG A 171 7.49 -7.14 7.62
C ARG A 171 7.71 -5.74 8.21
N PRO A 172 8.86 -5.51 8.85
CA PRO A 172 9.26 -4.18 9.25
C PRO A 172 9.37 -3.24 8.05
N LYS A 173 8.91 -2.02 8.26
CA LYS A 173 8.92 -0.99 7.23
C LYS A 173 8.98 0.40 7.84
N ALA A 174 9.50 1.35 7.06
CA ALA A 174 9.58 2.76 7.39
C ALA A 174 9.26 3.60 6.15
N LEU A 175 8.45 4.63 6.34
CA LEU A 175 8.19 5.73 5.42
C LEU A 175 9.22 6.83 5.67
N LEU A 176 10.05 7.09 4.66
CA LEU A 176 11.06 8.14 4.69
C LEU A 176 10.91 9.04 3.47
N TYR A 177 11.56 10.19 3.51
CA TYR A 177 11.67 11.11 2.39
C TYR A 177 13.07 11.02 1.80
N ARG A 178 13.18 10.85 0.49
CA ARG A 178 14.45 10.81 -0.21
C ARG A 178 14.71 12.16 -0.85
N ASP A 179 15.84 12.77 -0.51
CA ASP A 179 16.33 13.97 -1.16
C ASP A 179 16.71 13.65 -2.62
N SER A 180 16.16 14.39 -3.56
CA SER A 180 16.34 14.15 -5.01
C SER A 180 17.74 14.50 -5.51
N VAL A 181 18.51 15.28 -4.76
CA VAL A 181 19.87 15.69 -5.09
C VAL A 181 20.89 14.79 -4.42
N THR A 182 20.79 14.62 -3.10
CA THR A 182 21.77 13.86 -2.30
C THR A 182 21.47 12.37 -2.23
N SER A 183 20.26 11.94 -2.63
CA SER A 183 19.76 10.58 -2.46
C SER A 183 19.65 10.09 -1.01
N LYS A 184 19.91 10.94 -0.02
CA LYS A 184 19.79 10.60 1.41
C LYS A 184 18.34 10.51 1.85
N PHE A 185 18.08 9.72 2.88
CA PHE A 185 16.78 9.61 3.50
C PHE A 185 16.66 10.51 4.72
N THR A 186 15.49 11.12 4.89
CA THR A 186 15.13 11.95 6.03
C THR A 186 13.78 11.56 6.60
N THR A 187 13.58 11.88 7.87
CA THR A 187 12.34 11.68 8.63
C THR A 187 11.21 12.63 8.28
N ALA A 188 11.54 13.80 7.72
CA ALA A 188 10.62 14.87 7.37
C ALA A 188 10.77 15.26 5.89
N PRO A 189 9.69 15.71 5.22
CA PRO A 189 9.74 16.11 3.82
C PRO A 189 10.61 17.37 3.63
N LEU A 190 11.36 17.38 2.52
CA LEU A 190 12.03 18.56 1.98
C LEU A 190 11.35 19.02 0.69
N PRO A 191 11.48 20.31 0.30
CA PRO A 191 11.06 20.76 -1.02
C PRO A 191 11.66 19.88 -2.12
N GLY A 192 10.80 19.26 -2.94
CA GLY A 192 11.23 18.35 -4.00
C GLY A 192 11.72 16.97 -3.56
N SER A 193 11.58 16.61 -2.27
CA SER A 193 11.83 15.24 -1.81
C SER A 193 10.72 14.29 -2.25
N GLU A 194 11.10 13.02 -2.41
CA GLU A 194 10.19 11.94 -2.79
C GLU A 194 9.83 11.13 -1.55
N SER A 195 8.59 10.64 -1.46
CA SER A 195 8.20 9.77 -0.34
C SER A 195 8.41 8.30 -0.71
N TRP A 196 9.10 7.57 0.15
CA TRP A 196 9.52 6.19 -0.06
C TRP A 196 9.08 5.30 1.10
N LEU A 197 8.71 4.06 0.79
CA LEU A 197 8.48 2.99 1.74
C LEU A 197 9.67 2.01 1.67
N ILE A 198 10.41 1.91 2.76
CA ILE A 198 11.56 1.02 2.92
C ILE A 198 11.11 -0.20 3.71
N LYS A 199 11.48 -1.39 3.26
CA LYS A 199 11.20 -2.67 3.88
C LYS A 199 12.49 -3.33 4.31
N PHE A 200 12.44 -3.96 5.48
CA PHE A 200 13.54 -4.72 6.05
C PHE A 200 13.13 -6.19 6.23
N PRO A 201 14.10 -7.12 6.30
CA PRO A 201 13.82 -8.51 6.60
C PRO A 201 13.16 -8.65 8.00
N ALA A 202 12.18 -9.53 8.12
CA ALA A 202 11.68 -9.93 9.44
C ALA A 202 12.66 -10.89 10.15
N ARG A 203 12.55 -11.01 11.49
CA ARG A 203 13.49 -11.78 12.34
C ARG A 203 13.75 -13.24 11.90
N HIS A 204 12.77 -13.88 11.27
CA HIS A 204 12.84 -15.28 10.84
C HIS A 204 12.70 -15.44 9.32
N GLU A 205 13.00 -14.38 8.57
CA GLU A 205 12.94 -14.39 7.12
C GLU A 205 14.34 -14.56 6.53
N HIS A 206 14.42 -15.14 5.33
CA HIS A 206 15.70 -15.31 4.65
C HIS A 206 16.33 -13.94 4.35
N ALA A 207 17.65 -13.80 4.52
CA ALA A 207 18.36 -12.53 4.33
C ALA A 207 18.14 -11.91 2.94
N GLU A 208 17.95 -12.77 1.92
CA GLU A 208 17.74 -12.37 0.53
C GLU A 208 16.31 -11.89 0.21
N VAL A 209 15.37 -11.91 1.15
CA VAL A 209 13.95 -11.59 0.86
C VAL A 209 13.79 -10.22 0.18
N CYS A 210 14.50 -9.21 0.65
CA CYS A 210 14.47 -7.87 0.06
C CYS A 210 15.18 -7.82 -1.31
N ALA A 211 16.23 -8.63 -1.49
CA ALA A 211 16.89 -8.78 -2.79
C ALA A 211 15.94 -9.44 -3.81
N ILE A 212 15.20 -10.47 -3.39
CA ILE A 212 14.17 -11.14 -4.20
C ILE A 212 13.08 -10.14 -4.60
N GLU A 213 12.62 -9.28 -3.68
CA GLU A 213 11.65 -8.22 -4.04
C GLU A 213 12.21 -7.26 -5.10
N ALA A 214 13.50 -6.89 -5.02
CA ALA A 214 14.15 -6.06 -6.02
C ALA A 214 14.23 -6.74 -7.39
N VAL A 215 14.59 -8.02 -7.42
CA VAL A 215 14.61 -8.82 -8.66
C VAL A 215 13.21 -8.90 -9.28
N TYR A 216 12.19 -9.19 -8.47
CA TYR A 216 10.81 -9.21 -8.95
C TYR A 216 10.44 -7.85 -9.56
N ALA A 217 10.70 -6.75 -8.87
CA ALA A 217 10.42 -5.39 -9.34
C ALA A 217 11.11 -5.03 -10.66
N GLU A 218 12.28 -5.60 -10.91
CA GLU A 218 13.00 -5.43 -12.17
C GLU A 218 12.44 -6.30 -13.29
N CYS A 219 12.15 -7.58 -13.05
CA CYS A 219 11.47 -8.45 -14.02
C CYS A 219 10.11 -7.86 -14.44
N LEU A 220 9.41 -7.34 -13.44
CA LEU A 220 8.21 -6.56 -13.57
C LEU A 220 8.38 -5.43 -14.61
N ARG A 221 9.40 -4.59 -14.43
CA ARG A 221 9.76 -3.47 -15.31
C ARG A 221 10.19 -3.90 -16.72
N GLN A 222 10.94 -4.99 -16.86
CA GLN A 222 11.40 -5.49 -18.16
C GLN A 222 10.27 -5.98 -19.06
N CYS A 223 9.14 -6.34 -18.47
CA CYS A 223 7.96 -6.81 -19.18
C CYS A 223 6.86 -5.75 -19.37
N GLY A 224 7.05 -4.49 -18.97
CA GLY A 224 6.21 -3.35 -19.39
C GLY A 224 4.74 -3.22 -18.90
N ILE A 225 4.38 -3.63 -17.67
CA ILE A 225 3.13 -3.15 -16.95
C ILE A 225 3.58 -2.22 -15.82
N THR A 226 2.95 -1.03 -15.38
CA THR A 226 3.18 0.29 -14.48
C THR A 226 3.65 0.51 -12.94
N THR A 227 4.94 0.86 -12.61
CA THR A 227 5.85 0.35 -11.51
C THR A 227 6.32 1.63 -10.89
N PRO A 228 6.14 1.82 -9.59
CA PRO A 228 6.91 2.80 -8.87
C PRO A 228 8.42 2.59 -9.06
N ASP A 229 9.16 3.63 -8.74
CA ASP A 229 10.61 3.54 -8.68
C ASP A 229 11.03 2.69 -7.49
N THR A 230 12.16 1.99 -7.64
CA THR A 230 12.72 1.10 -6.63
C THR A 230 14.15 1.44 -6.33
N ALA A 231 14.56 1.13 -5.12
CA ALA A 231 15.97 1.10 -4.74
C ALA A 231 16.25 -0.15 -3.91
N TYR A 232 17.48 -0.63 -4.02
CA TYR A 232 18.02 -1.76 -3.30
C TYR A 232 19.25 -1.27 -2.53
N PHE A 233 19.40 -1.70 -1.29
CA PHE A 233 20.52 -1.33 -0.44
C PHE A 233 21.07 -2.58 0.23
N ASN A 234 22.39 -2.74 0.16
CA ASN A 234 23.08 -3.72 0.99
C ASN A 234 23.06 -3.24 2.44
N LEU A 235 22.82 -4.16 3.36
CA LEU A 235 22.94 -3.96 4.79
C LEU A 235 24.06 -4.86 5.32
N PRO A 236 24.52 -4.65 6.57
CA PRO A 236 25.45 -5.56 7.24
C PRO A 236 24.94 -7.02 7.26
N ASP A 237 25.87 -7.96 7.48
CA ASP A 237 25.59 -9.40 7.64
C ASP A 237 24.89 -10.06 6.44
N GLY A 238 25.09 -9.51 5.24
CA GLY A 238 24.50 -10.05 4.01
C GLY A 238 22.99 -9.81 3.87
N GLN A 239 22.41 -8.95 4.71
CA GLN A 239 21.02 -8.53 4.60
C GLN A 239 20.85 -7.44 3.52
N ALA A 240 19.61 -7.17 3.16
CA ALA A 240 19.27 -6.10 2.24
C ALA A 240 18.02 -5.34 2.69
N ALA A 241 17.94 -4.05 2.34
CA ALA A 241 16.72 -3.28 2.37
C ALA A 241 16.17 -3.09 0.96
N PHE A 242 14.85 -3.11 0.85
CA PHE A 242 14.15 -2.82 -0.39
C PHE A 242 13.26 -1.60 -0.23
N ALA A 243 13.41 -0.62 -1.11
CA ALA A 243 12.61 0.59 -1.07
C ALA A 243 11.78 0.77 -2.33
N THR A 244 10.55 1.22 -2.16
CA THR A 244 9.64 1.60 -3.25
C THR A 244 9.20 3.04 -3.06
N ARG A 245 9.21 3.82 -4.15
CA ARG A 245 8.56 5.13 -4.15
C ARG A 245 7.06 4.93 -3.91
N ARG A 246 6.47 5.82 -3.11
CA ARG A 246 5.04 5.83 -2.88
C ARG A 246 4.30 6.34 -4.11
N PHE A 247 3.31 5.58 -4.55
CA PHE A 247 2.41 5.95 -5.65
C PHE A 247 1.23 6.81 -5.16
N ASP A 248 0.97 6.84 -3.85
CA ASP A 248 -0.12 7.60 -3.23
C ASP A 248 0.31 9.04 -2.88
N ARG A 249 1.47 9.46 -3.38
CA ARG A 249 2.09 10.77 -3.15
C ARG A 249 2.71 11.28 -4.45
N ASP A 250 2.36 12.49 -4.82
CA ASP A 250 3.03 13.25 -5.88
C ASP A 250 3.41 14.63 -5.33
N GLN A 251 4.69 14.81 -5.02
CA GLN A 251 5.21 15.96 -4.28
C GLN A 251 4.43 16.15 -2.95
N SER A 252 3.78 17.30 -2.75
CA SER A 252 2.93 17.59 -1.60
C SER A 252 1.49 17.09 -1.76
N VAL A 253 1.12 16.56 -2.93
CA VAL A 253 -0.24 16.12 -3.24
C VAL A 253 -0.42 14.66 -2.86
N ARG A 254 -1.47 14.37 -2.11
CA ARG A 254 -1.91 13.01 -1.82
C ARG A 254 -2.79 12.50 -2.95
N ILE A 255 -2.57 11.25 -3.35
CA ILE A 255 -3.36 10.59 -4.38
C ILE A 255 -4.33 9.60 -3.71
N PRO A 256 -5.65 9.72 -3.90
CA PRO A 256 -6.63 8.78 -3.37
C PRO A 256 -6.42 7.37 -3.90
N MET A 257 -6.39 6.40 -2.99
CA MET A 257 -6.24 4.98 -3.30
C MET A 257 -7.06 4.14 -2.31
N GLN A 258 -7.41 2.93 -2.69
CA GLN A 258 -8.05 1.93 -1.83
C GLN A 258 -7.53 0.54 -2.16
N SER A 259 -7.32 -0.31 -1.16
CA SER A 259 -7.04 -1.71 -1.45
C SER A 259 -8.28 -2.43 -2.04
N LEU A 260 -8.06 -3.53 -2.74
CA LEU A 260 -9.13 -4.42 -3.21
C LEU A 260 -9.95 -4.96 -2.04
N ALA A 261 -9.29 -5.23 -0.89
CA ALA A 261 -9.97 -5.63 0.35
C ALA A 261 -10.94 -4.54 0.85
N ALA A 262 -10.51 -3.27 0.85
CA ALA A 262 -11.34 -2.14 1.25
C ALA A 262 -12.53 -1.92 0.31
N PHE A 263 -12.29 -2.03 -0.99
CA PHE A 263 -13.30 -1.85 -2.03
C PHE A 263 -14.39 -2.92 -1.96
N THR A 264 -14.00 -4.19 -1.81
CA THR A 264 -14.92 -5.34 -1.80
C THR A 264 -15.50 -5.64 -0.41
N GLY A 265 -14.82 -5.24 0.66
CA GLY A 265 -15.13 -5.64 2.03
C GLY A 265 -14.56 -7.01 2.43
N ALA A 266 -13.72 -7.62 1.58
CA ALA A 266 -13.17 -8.96 1.83
C ALA A 266 -12.27 -9.01 3.08
N ASN A 267 -12.32 -10.14 3.79
CA ASN A 267 -11.38 -10.43 4.85
C ASN A 267 -10.06 -10.96 4.24
N TYR A 268 -9.08 -10.07 4.07
CA TYR A 268 -7.79 -10.42 3.46
C TYR A 268 -6.95 -11.42 4.27
N GLN A 269 -7.32 -11.68 5.53
CA GLN A 269 -6.64 -12.65 6.39
C GLN A 269 -7.05 -14.09 6.08
N ILE A 270 -8.15 -14.28 5.33
CA ILE A 270 -8.60 -15.61 4.89
C ILE A 270 -7.98 -15.88 3.51
N PRO A 271 -7.12 -16.90 3.37
CA PRO A 271 -6.57 -17.29 2.08
C PRO A 271 -7.68 -17.59 1.07
N GLY A 272 -7.55 -17.06 -0.15
CA GLY A 272 -8.55 -17.26 -1.20
C GLY A 272 -9.87 -16.51 -1.00
N ALA A 273 -9.94 -15.52 -0.08
CA ALA A 273 -11.13 -14.69 0.11
C ALA A 273 -11.58 -13.94 -1.16
N LEU A 274 -10.64 -13.69 -2.09
CA LEU A 274 -10.90 -13.21 -3.45
C LEU A 274 -9.98 -13.94 -4.43
N ASP A 275 -10.42 -14.04 -5.67
CA ASP A 275 -9.61 -14.52 -6.78
C ASP A 275 -9.30 -13.41 -7.80
N TYR A 276 -8.57 -13.76 -8.87
CA TYR A 276 -8.26 -12.80 -9.93
C TYR A 276 -9.47 -12.38 -10.78
N ARG A 277 -10.56 -13.17 -10.80
CA ARG A 277 -11.80 -12.76 -11.47
C ARG A 277 -12.44 -11.61 -10.70
N ASP A 278 -12.41 -11.67 -9.37
CA ASP A 278 -12.88 -10.58 -8.51
C ASP A 278 -12.03 -9.33 -8.67
N PHE A 279 -10.70 -9.48 -8.74
CA PHE A 279 -9.80 -8.35 -9.03
C PHE A 279 -10.14 -7.68 -10.36
N LEU A 280 -10.25 -8.45 -11.45
CA LEU A 280 -10.55 -7.90 -12.79
C LEU A 280 -11.95 -7.30 -12.88
N ARG A 281 -12.93 -7.85 -12.14
CA ARG A 281 -14.28 -7.27 -12.02
C ARG A 281 -14.23 -5.95 -11.26
N ALA A 282 -13.53 -5.88 -10.14
CA ALA A 282 -13.35 -4.66 -9.38
C ALA A 282 -12.66 -3.57 -10.21
N THR A 283 -11.60 -3.92 -10.96
CA THR A 283 -10.96 -3.03 -11.94
C THR A 283 -11.98 -2.47 -12.93
N GLN A 284 -12.80 -3.32 -13.55
CA GLN A 284 -13.83 -2.87 -14.49
C GLN A 284 -14.85 -1.93 -13.86
N ILE A 285 -15.30 -2.21 -12.63
CA ILE A 285 -16.27 -1.36 -11.91
C ILE A 285 -15.66 0.02 -11.59
N CYS A 286 -14.40 0.05 -11.16
CA CYS A 286 -13.71 1.29 -10.79
C CYS A 286 -13.38 2.18 -11.99
N THR A 287 -12.91 1.59 -13.10
CA THR A 287 -12.41 2.37 -14.24
C THR A 287 -13.39 2.53 -15.35
N ASN A 288 -14.29 1.56 -15.51
CA ASN A 288 -15.09 1.37 -16.70
C ASN A 288 -14.25 1.41 -18.00
N ASP A 289 -13.01 0.92 -17.95
CA ASP A 289 -12.06 0.95 -19.08
C ASP A 289 -11.38 -0.42 -19.27
N VAL A 290 -11.63 -1.03 -20.43
CA VAL A 290 -11.07 -2.34 -20.80
C VAL A 290 -9.54 -2.32 -20.89
N ARG A 291 -8.93 -1.17 -21.19
CA ARG A 291 -7.46 -1.03 -21.25
C ARG A 291 -6.85 -1.16 -19.86
N GLU A 292 -7.52 -0.62 -18.85
CA GLU A 292 -7.10 -0.77 -17.46
C GLU A 292 -7.30 -2.20 -16.95
N LYS A 293 -8.37 -2.88 -17.40
CA LYS A 293 -8.56 -4.31 -17.16
C LYS A 293 -7.48 -5.17 -17.84
N ALA A 294 -7.03 -4.81 -19.03
CA ALA A 294 -5.93 -5.48 -19.71
C ALA A 294 -4.62 -5.37 -18.90
N LYS A 295 -4.27 -4.17 -18.42
CA LYS A 295 -3.11 -3.98 -17.53
C LYS A 295 -3.21 -4.79 -16.24
N ALA A 296 -4.39 -4.82 -15.61
CA ALA A 296 -4.65 -5.67 -14.44
C ALA A 296 -4.44 -7.16 -14.77
N PHE A 297 -4.89 -7.61 -15.95
CA PHE A 297 -4.71 -8.98 -16.39
C PHE A 297 -3.25 -9.34 -16.65
N GLU A 298 -2.47 -8.44 -17.27
CA GLU A 298 -1.03 -8.65 -17.43
C GLU A 298 -0.37 -8.86 -16.06
N ARG A 299 -0.85 -8.17 -15.01
CA ARG A 299 -0.32 -8.30 -13.64
C ARG A 299 -0.65 -9.65 -13.02
N VAL A 300 -1.87 -10.13 -13.26
CA VAL A 300 -2.31 -11.48 -12.89
C VAL A 300 -1.40 -12.53 -13.55
N VAL A 301 -1.18 -12.42 -14.86
CA VAL A 301 -0.30 -13.34 -15.60
C VAL A 301 1.11 -13.33 -15.03
N PHE A 302 1.65 -12.15 -14.69
CA PHE A 302 2.95 -12.06 -14.04
C PHE A 302 2.98 -12.78 -12.69
N ASN A 303 2.02 -12.52 -11.79
CA ASN A 303 2.00 -13.15 -10.47
C ASN A 303 1.96 -14.68 -10.58
N VAL A 304 1.18 -15.22 -11.51
CA VAL A 304 1.12 -16.66 -11.77
C VAL A 304 2.45 -17.18 -12.33
N ALA A 305 2.99 -16.54 -13.37
CA ALA A 305 4.22 -16.98 -14.04
C ALA A 305 5.45 -16.97 -13.11
N PHE A 306 5.50 -16.01 -12.19
CA PHE A 306 6.56 -15.88 -11.19
C PHE A 306 6.22 -16.58 -9.86
N ASN A 307 5.08 -17.27 -9.76
CA ASN A 307 4.63 -17.95 -8.54
C ASN A 307 4.64 -17.01 -7.30
N ASN A 308 4.22 -15.75 -7.50
CA ASN A 308 4.00 -14.82 -6.41
C ASN A 308 2.73 -15.22 -5.64
N ARG A 309 2.91 -15.85 -4.48
CA ARG A 309 1.82 -16.32 -3.60
C ARG A 309 1.40 -15.32 -2.53
N ASP A 310 2.04 -14.17 -2.50
CA ASP A 310 1.83 -13.14 -1.49
C ASP A 310 1.22 -11.90 -2.14
N ASP A 311 0.12 -12.10 -2.89
CA ASP A 311 -0.61 -11.10 -3.66
C ASP A 311 -2.06 -10.92 -3.17
N HIS A 312 -2.24 -11.08 -1.87
CA HIS A 312 -3.52 -10.95 -1.20
C HIS A 312 -4.22 -9.59 -1.46
N PRO A 313 -5.54 -9.47 -1.26
CA PRO A 313 -6.33 -8.30 -1.66
C PRO A 313 -5.93 -6.95 -1.05
N LYS A 314 -5.08 -6.93 -0.03
CA LYS A 314 -4.55 -5.68 0.54
C LYS A 314 -3.38 -5.11 -0.28
N LYS A 315 -2.70 -5.94 -1.08
CA LYS A 315 -1.55 -5.57 -1.93
C LYS A 315 -1.96 -5.13 -3.34
N LEU A 316 -3.22 -5.34 -3.69
CA LEU A 316 -3.80 -4.84 -4.93
C LEU A 316 -4.55 -3.55 -4.62
N CYS A 317 -4.11 -2.43 -5.19
CA CYS A 317 -4.76 -1.14 -5.01
C CYS A 317 -5.58 -0.75 -6.25
N LEU A 318 -6.71 -0.11 -6.00
CA LEU A 318 -7.59 0.52 -6.98
C LEU A 318 -7.60 2.02 -6.70
N PHE A 319 -7.60 2.82 -7.76
CA PHE A 319 -7.81 4.26 -7.69
C PHE A 319 -9.22 4.54 -8.16
N ASN A 320 -9.93 5.38 -7.42
CA ASN A 320 -11.25 5.84 -7.81
C ASN A 320 -11.36 7.32 -7.48
N VAL A 321 -11.23 8.19 -8.49
CA VAL A 321 -11.85 9.51 -8.48
C VAL A 321 -12.11 9.90 -9.93
N SER A 322 -13.35 9.76 -10.40
CA SER A 322 -14.09 10.52 -11.44
C SER A 322 -13.41 11.20 -12.66
N ARG A 323 -12.10 11.12 -12.91
CA ARG A 323 -11.37 11.50 -14.13
C ARG A 323 -9.88 11.19 -13.92
N ARG A 324 -9.41 10.17 -14.67
CA ARG A 324 -8.01 9.83 -15.03
C ARG A 324 -7.31 8.74 -14.20
N LYS A 325 -7.10 7.62 -14.90
CA LYS A 325 -6.13 6.50 -14.79
C LYS A 325 -5.98 5.81 -13.42
N LEU A 326 -6.00 4.47 -13.46
CA LEU A 326 -5.40 3.67 -12.40
C LEU A 326 -3.88 3.82 -12.49
N ASP A 327 -3.26 4.11 -11.36
CA ASP A 327 -1.96 3.49 -11.09
C ASP A 327 -2.26 2.15 -10.42
N PHE A 328 -1.38 1.16 -10.47
CA PHE A 328 -1.53 0.01 -9.61
C PHE A 328 -0.51 0.20 -8.53
N GLY A 329 -1.03 0.59 -7.36
CA GLY A 329 -0.29 0.58 -6.14
C GLY A 329 0.30 -0.79 -5.98
N SER A 330 1.60 -0.84 -6.18
CA SER A 330 2.26 -2.07 -6.45
C SER A 330 3.33 -2.23 -5.39
N GLY A 331 3.31 -3.38 -4.73
CA GLY A 331 4.43 -4.29 -4.94
C GLY A 331 4.65 -4.42 -6.46
N LEU A 332 5.27 -3.36 -6.96
CA LEU A 332 5.77 -2.87 -8.24
C LEU A 332 5.22 -3.48 -9.57
N ARG A 333 4.92 -2.69 -10.62
CA ARG A 333 5.24 -3.00 -12.06
C ARG A 333 4.85 -1.93 -13.07
N ARG A 334 5.76 -1.28 -13.96
CA ARG A 334 6.01 -0.13 -15.03
C ARG A 334 5.38 0.17 -16.44
N ASP A 335 5.17 1.46 -16.81
CA ASP A 335 5.33 2.07 -18.18
C ASP A 335 4.80 3.54 -18.30
N LEU A 336 5.39 4.47 -19.08
CA LEU A 336 5.85 4.36 -20.47
C LEU A 336 6.79 5.52 -20.91
N VAL A 337 7.83 5.26 -21.73
CA VAL A 337 8.49 6.25 -22.62
C VAL A 337 8.74 5.64 -24.01
N ARG A 338 8.50 6.45 -25.05
CA ARG A 338 8.66 6.17 -26.49
C ARG A 338 10.11 6.00 -26.93
N ARG A 339 10.33 5.15 -27.95
CA ARG A 339 11.58 4.94 -28.68
C ARG A 339 11.84 6.02 -29.75
N THR A 340 13.11 6.39 -29.93
CA THR A 340 13.69 6.99 -31.14
C THR A 340 14.82 6.10 -31.70
N ARG A 341 14.68 5.79 -33.00
CA ARG A 341 15.66 5.49 -34.07
C ARG A 341 16.89 4.57 -33.82
N ARG A 342 17.11 3.64 -34.76
CA ARG A 342 18.46 3.24 -35.21
C ARG A 342 18.62 3.50 -36.71
N VAL A 343 19.72 4.16 -37.03
CA VAL A 343 20.32 4.34 -38.36
C VAL A 343 21.27 3.16 -38.62
N SER A 344 21.35 2.73 -39.89
CA SER A 344 22.25 1.70 -40.40
C SER A 344 23.71 2.19 -40.46
N PRO A 345 24.70 1.30 -40.49
CA PRO A 345 25.56 1.33 -41.69
C PRO A 345 25.97 -0.04 -42.23
N ASN A 346 26.19 -0.02 -43.55
CA ASN A 346 26.67 -1.05 -44.46
C ASN A 346 27.72 -2.06 -43.96
N GLY A 347 27.60 -3.30 -44.44
CA GLY A 347 28.66 -4.31 -44.39
C GLY A 347 28.32 -5.63 -45.10
N ARG A 348 28.36 -5.62 -46.44
CA ARG A 348 28.56 -6.72 -47.43
C ARG A 348 27.99 -8.13 -47.14
N ALA A 349 27.09 -8.56 -48.04
CA ALA A 349 26.65 -9.93 -48.20
C ALA A 349 27.68 -10.78 -48.99
N GLY A 350 28.10 -11.91 -48.40
CA GLY A 350 28.78 -13.02 -49.06
C GLY A 350 27.94 -14.28 -48.91
N ARG A 351 27.67 -14.98 -50.02
CA ARG A 351 26.92 -16.24 -50.10
C ARG A 351 27.76 -17.40 -49.58
N SER A 352 27.14 -18.37 -48.90
CA SER A 352 27.06 -19.78 -49.32
C SER A 352 26.50 -20.71 -48.23
N ALA A 353 25.52 -21.53 -48.65
CA ALA A 353 25.25 -22.94 -48.35
C ALA A 353 25.65 -23.52 -46.97
N GLY A 354 24.84 -24.27 -46.24
CA GLY A 354 23.52 -24.86 -46.46
C GLY A 354 23.38 -26.02 -45.46
N TYR A 355 22.16 -26.37 -45.02
CA TYR A 355 21.78 -27.75 -44.66
C TYR A 355 20.26 -27.79 -44.42
N ARG A 356 19.56 -28.58 -45.24
CA ARG A 356 18.15 -28.96 -45.09
C ARG A 356 18.06 -30.20 -44.19
N LYS A 357 17.01 -30.29 -43.37
CA LYS A 357 16.11 -31.47 -43.17
C LYS A 357 14.98 -31.07 -42.22
N LYS A 358 13.76 -30.87 -42.76
CA LYS A 358 12.63 -31.81 -42.76
C LYS A 358 12.04 -32.10 -41.36
N ALA A 359 10.89 -31.48 -41.09
CA ALA A 359 9.88 -32.03 -40.17
C ALA A 359 9.15 -33.20 -40.85
N PRO A 360 8.60 -34.14 -40.07
CA PRO A 360 7.16 -34.35 -40.14
C PRO A 360 6.50 -34.49 -38.76
N ALA A 361 5.21 -34.15 -38.74
CA ALA A 361 4.26 -34.42 -37.68
C ALA A 361 3.88 -35.92 -37.62
N ALA A 362 3.61 -36.45 -36.42
CA ALA A 362 2.57 -37.44 -36.15
C ALA A 362 2.44 -37.70 -34.64
N ALA A 363 1.20 -37.73 -34.18
CA ALA A 363 0.75 -37.94 -32.80
C ALA A 363 0.70 -39.41 -32.39
N TRP A 364 0.87 -39.69 -31.09
CA TRP A 364 0.42 -40.88 -30.32
C TRP A 364 0.69 -40.53 -28.83
N ARG A 365 -0.12 -40.81 -27.80
CA ARG A 365 -1.37 -41.56 -27.60
C ARG A 365 -1.76 -41.32 -26.12
N THR A 366 -3.00 -40.96 -25.81
CA THR A 366 -3.57 -41.10 -24.45
C THR A 366 -4.18 -42.48 -24.33
N GLY A 367 -4.06 -43.11 -23.16
CA GLY A 367 -4.66 -44.42 -22.88
C GLY A 367 -6.10 -44.30 -22.40
N SER A 368 -6.94 -45.12 -23.02
CA SER A 368 -8.36 -45.47 -22.73
C SER A 368 -9.42 -44.42 -23.05
#